data_AF-A0A7Y5IHB5-F1
#
_entry.id   AF-A0A7Y5IHB5-F1
#
_cell.length_a   1.000
_cell.length_b   1.000
_cell.length_c   1.000
_cell.angle_alpha   90.00
_cell.angle_beta   90.00
_cell.angle_gamma   90.00
#
_symmetry.space_group_name_H-M   'P 1'
#
loop_
_entity.id
_entity.type
_entity.pdbx_description
1 polymer ?
#
loop_
_entity_poly.entity_id
_entity_poly.type
_entity_poly.pdbx_seq_one_letter_code
_entity_poly.pdbx_strand_id
1 'polypeptide(L)'
;EDFQKVLGYEVEGVDVEKGEIDTTAFKNMVNKVVKDFPNVKVVGTTLRGVRSAGINDWSAIMWTEGTFYDGIAMPALEIEDRVGGGDGFASGFTFGFLNGKTPQECVNYGVAHGAMLMTTRGDSSMITLEELNHVAKGGSARIKR
;
A
#
# COMPACT_ATOMS: atom_id res chain seq x y z
N GLU A 1 -1.15 -12.64 5.14
CA GLU A 1 -2.10 -13.10 6.19
C GLU A 1 -3.49 -13.31 5.62
N ASP A 2 -4.08 -12.30 4.98
CA ASP A 2 -5.48 -12.33 4.49
C ASP A 2 -5.80 -13.48 3.53
N PHE A 3 -4.95 -13.72 2.52
CA PHE A 3 -5.17 -14.82 1.57
C PHE A 3 -5.19 -16.19 2.24
N GLN A 4 -4.38 -16.39 3.28
CA GLN A 4 -4.28 -17.67 3.97
C GLN A 4 -5.39 -17.84 5.01
N LYS A 5 -5.60 -16.83 5.86
CA LYS A 5 -6.52 -16.94 6.99
C LYS A 5 -7.99 -16.72 6.61
N VAL A 6 -8.26 -15.90 5.61
CA VAL A 6 -9.64 -15.56 5.20
C VAL A 6 -10.07 -16.40 4.00
N LEU A 7 -9.21 -16.53 2.99
CA LEU A 7 -9.56 -17.21 1.74
C LEU A 7 -9.06 -18.67 1.69
N GLY A 8 -8.25 -19.11 2.66
CA GLY A 8 -7.82 -20.50 2.78
C GLY A 8 -6.68 -20.92 1.83
N TYR A 9 -5.96 -19.98 1.22
CA TYR A 9 -4.85 -20.31 0.33
C TYR A 9 -3.58 -20.68 1.10
N GLU A 10 -2.94 -21.77 0.71
CA GLU A 10 -1.59 -22.08 1.19
C GLU A 10 -0.54 -21.21 0.48
N VAL A 11 0.25 -20.50 1.28
CA VAL A 11 1.30 -19.60 0.81
C VAL A 11 2.63 -20.36 0.81
N GLU A 12 3.13 -20.72 -0.37
CA GLU A 12 4.48 -21.27 -0.53
C GLU A 12 5.52 -20.14 -0.50
N GLY A 13 6.54 -20.25 0.35
CA GLY A 13 7.76 -19.43 0.26
C GLY A 13 7.76 -18.06 0.95
N VAL A 14 6.80 -17.73 1.82
CA VAL A 14 6.83 -16.46 2.57
C VAL A 14 7.46 -16.67 3.94
N ASP A 15 8.76 -16.37 4.03
CA ASP A 15 9.46 -16.20 5.31
C ASP A 15 9.22 -14.76 5.80
N VAL A 16 8.35 -14.60 6.79
CA VAL A 16 7.80 -13.31 7.24
C VAL A 16 8.86 -12.46 7.98
N GLU A 17 10.07 -12.97 8.19
CA GLU A 17 11.07 -12.36 9.08
C GLU A 17 12.29 -11.70 8.43
N LYS A 18 12.41 -11.61 7.10
CA LYS A 18 13.60 -11.00 6.48
C LYS A 18 13.30 -9.93 5.44
N GLY A 19 13.41 -8.68 5.89
CA GLY A 19 14.16 -7.54 5.29
C GLY A 19 13.98 -7.11 3.83
N GLU A 20 13.75 -8.02 2.89
CA GLU A 20 13.49 -7.73 1.48
C GLU A 20 12.14 -8.29 1.11
N ILE A 21 11.25 -7.40 0.67
CA ILE A 21 9.88 -7.75 0.36
C ILE A 21 9.87 -8.46 -0.99
N ASP A 22 10.03 -9.78 -0.99
CA ASP A 22 9.86 -10.59 -2.19
C ASP A 22 8.38 -10.53 -2.64
N THR A 23 8.11 -9.73 -3.66
CA THR A 23 6.76 -9.58 -4.23
C THR A 23 6.35 -10.78 -5.10
N THR A 24 7.26 -11.71 -5.40
CA THR A 24 6.99 -12.87 -6.27
C THR A 24 5.92 -13.78 -5.67
N ALA A 25 6.06 -14.13 -4.38
CA ALA A 25 5.08 -14.95 -3.69
C ALA A 25 3.69 -14.29 -3.68
N PHE A 26 3.64 -12.96 -3.47
CA PHE A 26 2.39 -12.20 -3.56
C PHE A 26 1.80 -12.22 -4.97
N LYS A 27 2.58 -11.96 -6.02
CA LYS A 27 2.13 -11.98 -7.42
C LYS A 27 1.53 -13.34 -7.79
N ASN A 28 2.20 -14.43 -7.40
CA ASN A 28 1.71 -15.78 -7.61
C ASN A 28 0.38 -16.03 -6.89
N MET A 29 0.25 -15.56 -5.65
CA MET A 29 -0.98 -15.68 -4.88
C MET A 29 -2.15 -14.91 -5.53
N VAL A 30 -1.92 -13.66 -5.92
CA VAL A 30 -2.93 -12.85 -6.59
C VAL A 30 -3.41 -13.51 -7.87
N ASN A 31 -2.51 -14.06 -8.68
CA ASN A 31 -2.88 -14.77 -9.91
C ASN A 31 -3.80 -15.98 -9.66
N LYS A 32 -3.63 -16.69 -8.53
CA LYS A 32 -4.54 -17.78 -8.12
C LYS A 32 -5.91 -17.20 -7.72
N VAL A 33 -5.92 -16.19 -6.84
CA VAL A 33 -7.14 -15.59 -6.30
C VAL A 33 -8.02 -14.99 -7.41
N VAL A 34 -7.44 -14.23 -8.32
CA VAL A 34 -8.22 -13.57 -9.39
C VAL A 34 -8.76 -14.56 -10.42
N LYS A 35 -8.15 -15.76 -10.51
CA LYS A 35 -8.66 -16.88 -11.31
C LYS A 35 -9.87 -17.54 -10.66
N ASP A 36 -9.81 -17.74 -9.34
CA ASP A 36 -10.89 -18.40 -8.59
C ASP A 36 -12.08 -17.45 -8.33
N PHE A 37 -11.82 -16.14 -8.26
CA PHE A 37 -12.80 -15.09 -8.04
C PHE A 37 -12.84 -14.09 -9.21
N PRO A 38 -13.45 -14.42 -10.36
CA PRO A 38 -13.44 -13.59 -11.58
C PRO A 38 -14.16 -12.23 -11.44
N ASN A 39 -14.92 -12.06 -10.35
CA ASN A 39 -15.55 -10.79 -9.97
C ASN A 39 -14.57 -9.81 -9.29
N VAL A 40 -13.42 -10.28 -8.80
CA VAL A 40 -12.36 -9.41 -8.27
C VAL A 40 -11.72 -8.66 -9.44
N LYS A 41 -11.80 -7.32 -9.39
CA LYS A 41 -11.24 -6.46 -10.45
C LYS A 41 -9.89 -5.88 -10.10
N VAL A 42 -9.64 -5.69 -8.80
CA VAL A 42 -8.46 -5.03 -8.30
C VAL A 42 -8.03 -5.70 -7.00
N VAL A 43 -6.73 -5.92 -6.83
CA VAL A 43 -6.13 -6.42 -5.59
C VAL A 43 -4.96 -5.51 -5.23
N GLY A 44 -4.89 -5.04 -3.98
CA GLY A 44 -3.79 -4.20 -3.51
C GLY A 44 -3.31 -4.65 -2.14
N THR A 45 -2.00 -4.58 -1.91
CA THR A 45 -1.43 -4.77 -0.58
C THR A 45 -0.33 -3.76 -0.33
N THR A 46 -0.21 -3.33 0.93
CA THR A 46 0.91 -2.53 1.39
C THR A 46 2.13 -3.41 1.60
N LEU A 47 3.31 -2.87 1.32
CA LEU A 47 4.61 -3.47 1.50
C LEU A 47 5.33 -2.70 2.62
N ARG A 48 5.68 -3.38 3.72
CA ARG A 48 6.31 -2.76 4.89
C ARG A 48 7.60 -3.48 5.26
N GLY A 49 8.71 -2.77 5.23
CA GLY A 49 9.99 -3.22 5.78
C GLY A 49 10.22 -2.57 7.13
N VAL A 50 10.20 -3.35 8.22
CA VAL A 50 10.34 -2.78 9.56
C VAL A 50 11.82 -2.62 9.92
N ARG A 51 12.29 -1.37 10.07
CA ARG A 51 13.66 -1.09 10.54
C ARG A 51 13.70 -0.84 12.04
N SER A 52 12.72 -0.08 12.55
CA SER A 52 12.48 0.15 13.97
C SER A 52 11.02 0.51 14.21
N ALA A 53 10.62 0.76 15.46
CA ALA A 53 9.26 1.20 15.75
C ALA A 53 8.89 2.55 15.09
N GLY A 54 9.87 3.44 14.89
CA GLY A 54 9.67 4.78 14.33
C GLY A 54 10.21 4.98 12.91
N ILE A 55 10.80 3.95 12.30
CA ILE A 55 11.35 4.05 10.94
C ILE A 55 11.03 2.76 10.19
N ASN A 56 10.29 2.87 9.08
CA ASN A 56 9.98 1.74 8.20
C ASN A 56 10.20 2.10 6.74
N ASP A 57 10.50 1.09 5.93
CA ASP A 57 10.31 1.18 4.49
C ASP A 57 8.82 0.94 4.18
N TRP A 58 8.25 1.79 3.32
CA TRP A 58 6.84 1.76 2.97
C TRP A 58 6.62 1.84 1.47
N SER A 59 5.77 0.97 0.95
CA SER A 59 5.28 1.01 -0.42
C SER A 59 3.98 0.19 -0.53
N ALA A 60 3.54 -0.10 -1.73
CA ALA A 60 2.44 -1.01 -2.02
C ALA A 60 2.63 -1.62 -3.41
N ILE A 61 1.90 -2.71 -3.65
CA ILE A 61 1.75 -3.29 -4.98
C ILE A 61 0.26 -3.51 -5.25
N MET A 62 -0.14 -3.26 -6.49
CA MET A 62 -1.50 -3.46 -6.97
C MET A 62 -1.49 -4.39 -8.18
N TRP A 63 -2.54 -5.19 -8.32
CA TRP A 63 -2.92 -5.87 -9.53
C TRP A 63 -4.27 -5.34 -10.03
N THR A 64 -4.36 -5.09 -11.34
CA THR A 64 -5.62 -4.84 -12.04
C THR A 64 -5.49 -5.24 -13.50
N GLU A 65 -6.55 -5.77 -14.10
CA GLU A 65 -6.60 -6.13 -15.53
C GLU A 65 -5.40 -6.97 -16.01
N GLY A 66 -4.92 -7.90 -15.18
CA GLY A 66 -3.79 -8.78 -15.51
C GLY A 66 -2.40 -8.14 -15.37
N THR A 67 -2.32 -6.88 -14.94
CA THR A 67 -1.07 -6.12 -14.80
C THR A 67 -0.79 -5.77 -13.35
N PHE A 68 0.48 -5.88 -12.94
CA PHE A 68 0.95 -5.42 -11.63
C PHE A 68 1.56 -4.02 -11.73
N TYR A 69 1.29 -3.20 -10.72
CA TYR A 69 1.78 -1.83 -10.57
C TYR A 69 2.41 -1.69 -9.19
N ASP A 70 3.69 -1.33 -9.17
CA ASP A 70 4.41 -1.02 -7.95
C ASP A 70 4.16 0.45 -7.58
N GLY A 71 3.82 0.70 -6.32
CA GLY A 71 3.66 2.06 -5.82
C GLY A 71 5.00 2.77 -5.64
N ILE A 72 4.96 4.08 -5.38
CA ILE A 72 6.15 4.82 -4.97
C ILE A 72 6.82 4.14 -3.77
N ALA A 73 8.15 4.08 -3.78
CA ALA A 73 8.94 3.56 -2.67
C ALA A 73 9.29 4.70 -1.70
N MET A 74 9.00 4.50 -0.42
CA MET A 74 9.34 5.44 0.65
C MET A 74 10.31 4.77 1.63
N PRO A 75 11.61 4.79 1.34
CA PRO A 75 12.60 4.21 2.24
C PRO A 75 12.73 5.07 3.50
N ALA A 76 12.92 4.43 4.65
CA ALA A 76 13.12 5.07 5.94
C ALA A 76 12.07 6.15 6.28
N LEU A 77 10.80 5.86 6.00
CA LEU A 77 9.66 6.68 6.42
C LEU A 77 9.67 6.79 7.95
N GLU A 78 9.79 8.01 8.46
CA GLU A 78 9.60 8.35 9.87
C GLU A 78 8.12 8.18 10.23
N ILE A 79 7.85 7.45 11.31
CA ILE A 79 6.50 7.14 11.78
C ILE A 79 6.31 7.76 13.16
N GLU A 80 5.26 8.57 13.28
CA GLU A 80 4.79 9.13 14.55
C GLU A 80 3.77 8.18 15.20
N ASP A 81 2.77 7.75 14.43
CA ASP A 81 1.75 6.78 14.84
C ASP A 81 1.53 5.78 13.71
N ARG A 82 1.54 4.48 13.99
CA ARG A 82 1.38 3.45 12.95
C ARG A 82 -0.07 3.17 12.58
N VAL A 83 -1.01 3.62 13.41
CA VAL A 83 -2.44 3.33 13.23
C VAL A 83 -2.97 4.06 12.00
N GLY A 84 -3.88 3.43 11.25
CA GLY A 84 -4.53 4.05 10.09
C GLY A 84 -3.72 4.00 8.78
N GLY A 85 -2.48 3.53 8.76
CA GLY A 85 -1.69 3.45 7.50
C GLY A 85 -2.32 2.54 6.44
N GLY A 86 -2.95 1.45 6.85
CA GLY A 86 -3.70 0.55 5.96
C GLY A 86 -5.01 1.16 5.47
N ASP A 87 -5.76 1.81 6.37
CA ASP A 87 -7.00 2.51 6.03
C ASP A 87 -6.72 3.68 5.07
N GLY A 88 -5.65 4.42 5.32
CA GLY A 88 -5.13 5.46 4.43
C GLY A 88 -4.76 4.94 3.06
N PHE A 89 -4.09 3.79 2.99
CA PHE A 89 -3.85 3.13 1.71
C PHE A 89 -5.16 2.83 0.99
N ALA A 90 -6.11 2.18 1.67
CA ALA A 90 -7.40 1.83 1.08
C ALA A 90 -8.18 3.07 0.61
N SER A 91 -8.20 4.16 1.38
CA SER A 91 -8.91 5.38 1.02
C SER A 91 -8.25 6.16 -0.11
N GLY A 92 -6.92 6.35 -0.08
CA GLY A 92 -6.19 7.03 -1.15
C GLY A 92 -6.27 6.25 -2.47
N PHE A 93 -6.19 4.94 -2.38
CA PHE A 93 -6.38 4.02 -3.50
C PHE A 93 -7.77 4.14 -4.12
N THR A 94 -8.81 4.04 -3.28
CA THR A 94 -10.20 4.15 -3.70
C THR A 94 -10.49 5.52 -4.30
N PHE A 95 -9.94 6.60 -3.71
CA PHE A 95 -10.03 7.95 -4.26
C PHE A 95 -9.49 8.01 -5.69
N GLY A 96 -8.34 7.40 -5.97
CA GLY A 96 -7.76 7.35 -7.32
C GLY A 96 -8.74 6.76 -8.35
N PHE A 97 -9.30 5.58 -8.05
CA PHE A 97 -10.26 4.91 -8.95
C PHE A 97 -11.53 5.73 -9.15
N LEU A 98 -12.10 6.28 -8.08
CA LEU A 98 -13.33 7.08 -8.15
C LEU A 98 -13.15 8.38 -8.94
N ASN A 99 -11.91 8.88 -9.07
CA ASN A 99 -11.59 10.09 -9.81
C ASN A 99 -10.97 9.80 -11.19
N GLY A 100 -11.09 8.57 -11.70
CA GLY A 100 -10.65 8.22 -13.05
C GLY A 100 -9.13 8.32 -13.25
N LYS A 101 -8.35 8.15 -12.18
CA LYS A 101 -6.89 8.13 -12.26
C LYS A 101 -6.41 6.85 -12.93
N THR A 102 -5.20 6.92 -13.49
CA THR A 102 -4.56 5.71 -14.04
C THR A 102 -4.27 4.69 -12.93
N PRO A 103 -4.15 3.38 -13.26
CA PRO A 103 -3.78 2.36 -12.27
C PRO A 103 -2.52 2.71 -11.46
N GLN A 104 -1.49 3.24 -12.13
CA GLN A 104 -0.24 3.65 -11.49
C GLN A 104 -0.46 4.81 -10.51
N GLU A 105 -1.27 5.80 -10.88
CA GLU A 105 -1.62 6.89 -9.97
C GLU A 105 -2.42 6.36 -8.77
N CYS A 106 -3.35 5.42 -8.97
CA CYS A 106 -4.17 4.86 -7.89
C CYS A 106 -3.31 4.22 -6.79
N VAL A 107 -2.34 3.37 -7.16
CA VAL A 107 -1.43 2.77 -6.16
C VAL A 107 -0.57 3.84 -5.48
N ASN A 108 -0.11 4.85 -6.22
CA ASN A 108 0.67 5.95 -5.66
C ASN A 108 -0.13 6.80 -4.67
N TYR A 109 -1.40 7.08 -4.95
CA TYR A 109 -2.31 7.77 -4.03
C TYR A 109 -2.53 6.97 -2.75
N GLY A 110 -2.71 5.65 -2.86
CA GLY A 110 -2.78 4.78 -1.69
C GLY A 110 -1.51 4.84 -0.85
N VAL A 111 -0.34 4.65 -1.47
CA VAL A 111 0.94 4.71 -0.73
C VAL A 111 1.12 6.06 -0.04
N ALA A 112 0.88 7.16 -0.76
CA ALA A 112 1.01 8.51 -0.24
C ALA A 112 0.08 8.75 0.95
N HIS A 113 -1.20 8.42 0.84
CA HIS A 113 -2.16 8.68 1.90
C HIS A 113 -1.88 7.85 3.15
N GLY A 114 -1.57 6.55 2.97
CA GLY A 114 -1.17 5.67 4.07
C GLY A 114 0.11 6.13 4.77
N ALA A 115 1.11 6.61 4.00
CA ALA A 115 2.34 7.15 4.56
C ALA A 115 2.08 8.40 5.40
N MET A 116 1.33 9.35 4.86
CA MET A 116 1.05 10.63 5.51
C MET A 116 0.18 10.47 6.77
N LEU A 117 -0.74 9.49 6.80
CA LEU A 117 -1.47 9.17 8.03
C LEU A 117 -0.52 8.74 9.14
N MET A 118 0.47 7.91 8.81
CA MET A 118 1.45 7.43 9.78
C MET A 118 2.44 8.51 10.26
N THR A 119 2.52 9.65 9.56
CA THR A 119 3.32 10.82 9.99
C THR A 119 2.52 11.81 10.84
N THR A 120 1.29 11.45 11.22
CA THR A 120 0.42 12.23 12.09
C THR A 120 -0.07 11.40 13.27
N ARG A 121 -0.53 12.06 14.34
CA ARG A 121 -1.02 11.38 15.54
C ARG A 121 -2.50 11.02 15.40
N GLY A 122 -2.85 9.79 15.76
CA GLY A 122 -4.21 9.26 15.60
C GLY A 122 -4.47 8.70 14.20
N ASP A 123 -5.72 8.32 13.93
CA ASP A 123 -6.12 7.57 12.74
C ASP A 123 -6.98 8.36 11.74
N SER A 124 -7.36 9.59 12.11
CA SER A 124 -8.22 10.45 11.30
C SER A 124 -7.40 11.37 10.40
N SER A 125 -7.58 11.24 9.09
CA SER A 125 -6.85 12.01 8.09
C SER A 125 -7.27 13.49 8.09
N MET A 126 -6.32 14.37 8.40
CA MET A 126 -6.43 15.84 8.22
C MET A 126 -5.67 16.34 6.97
N ILE A 127 -5.33 15.41 6.07
CA ILE A 127 -4.51 15.66 4.89
C ILE A 127 -5.34 16.33 3.80
N THR A 128 -4.81 17.41 3.23
CA THR A 128 -5.45 18.08 2.10
C THR A 128 -5.15 17.37 0.78
N LEU A 129 -6.02 17.59 -0.22
CA LEU A 129 -5.81 17.03 -1.55
C LEU A 129 -4.52 17.56 -2.21
N GLU A 130 -4.13 18.80 -1.92
CA GLU A 130 -2.89 19.38 -2.43
C GLU A 130 -1.65 18.65 -1.87
N GLU A 131 -1.59 18.44 -0.55
CA GLU A 131 -0.49 17.71 0.07
C GLU A 131 -0.45 16.25 -0.43
N LEU A 132 -1.62 15.59 -0.54
CA LEU A 132 -1.70 14.24 -1.09
C LEU A 132 -1.16 14.17 -2.52
N ASN A 133 -1.55 15.11 -3.38
CA ASN A 133 -1.06 15.19 -4.76
C ASN A 133 0.46 15.42 -4.82
N HIS A 134 1.01 16.22 -3.91
CA HIS A 134 2.45 16.44 -3.83
C HIS A 134 3.20 15.14 -3.53
N VAL A 135 2.75 14.40 -2.51
CA VAL A 135 3.41 13.15 -2.09
C VAL A 135 3.22 12.03 -3.12
N ALA A 136 2.02 11.88 -3.68
CA ALA A 136 1.73 10.86 -4.71
C ALA A 136 2.58 11.03 -5.99
N LYS A 137 3.09 12.24 -6.25
CA LYS A 137 4.01 12.53 -7.36
C LYS A 137 5.49 12.37 -7.01
N GLY A 138 5.80 11.78 -5.84
CA GLY A 138 7.17 11.57 -5.37
C GLY A 138 7.70 12.68 -4.45
N GLY A 139 6.84 13.60 -4.02
CA GLY A 139 7.16 14.55 -2.95
C GLY A 139 7.37 13.85 -1.61
N SER A 140 8.04 14.53 -0.68
CA SER A 140 8.29 13.96 0.66
C SER A 140 7.00 13.88 1.47
N ALA A 141 6.76 12.73 2.11
CA ALA A 141 5.65 12.55 3.07
C ALA A 141 5.86 13.30 4.40
N ARG A 142 7.04 13.89 4.60
CA ARG A 142 7.31 14.73 5.77
C ARG A 142 6.60 16.06 5.61
N ILE A 143 5.50 16.21 6.32
CA ILE A 143 4.77 17.47 6.37
C ILE A 143 5.64 18.51 7.12
N LYS A 144 6.03 19.58 6.44
CA LYS A 144 6.57 20.79 7.08
C LYS A 144 5.39 21.68 7.46
N ARG A 145 5.00 21.68 8.73
CA ARG A 145 4.06 22.64 9.32
C ARG A 145 4.84 23.73 10.05
#